data_AF-A0A9W4WF39-F1
#
_entry.id   AF-A0A9W4WF39-F1
#
_cell.length_a   1.000
_cell.length_b   1.000
_cell.length_c   1.000
_cell.angle_alpha   90.00
_cell.angle_beta   90.00
_cell.angle_gamma   90.00
#
_symmetry.space_group_name_H-M   'P 1'
#
loop_
_entity.id
_entity.type
_entity.pdbx_description
1 polymer ?
#
loop_
_entity_poly.entity_id
_entity_poly.type
_entity_poly.pdbx_seq_one_letter_code
_entity_poly.pdbx_strand_id
1 'polypeptide(L)'
;MMTKLVFMVFFVDRFGRRPALLIGAIGAMVAMFYLAGYSALSGSFEGTTSADAGARTALAIIYIYAIFYGFSWNGIPWIFASEVLPNRVRTLGMMIAVCAQWLAQFIVVYSLPHMINKITWGTFLFFGACTVVAFIFAFLFVPETKGVPLEDMDMLLGADAPLLARAARKRYLETRDTGLSNVVLHMSQDKEQLEQEHVEGGQV
;
A
#
# COMPACT_ATOMS: atom_id res chain seq x y z
N MET A 1 17.43 -3.18 -13.08
CA MET A 1 16.14 -2.46 -13.21
C MET A 1 15.08 -3.31 -13.90
N MET A 2 15.35 -3.92 -15.07
CA MET A 2 14.39 -4.76 -15.83
C MET A 2 13.69 -5.86 -15.00
N THR A 3 14.42 -6.62 -14.19
CA THR A 3 13.86 -7.75 -13.43
C THR A 3 12.80 -7.32 -12.42
N LYS A 4 12.94 -6.12 -11.83
CA LYS A 4 11.97 -5.58 -10.86
C LYS A 4 10.69 -5.12 -11.54
N LEU A 5 10.78 -4.57 -12.75
CA LEU A 5 9.61 -4.13 -13.53
C LEU A 5 8.76 -5.32 -13.97
N VAL A 6 9.39 -6.37 -14.51
CA VAL A 6 8.69 -7.60 -14.90
C VAL A 6 7.99 -8.20 -13.68
N PHE A 7 8.68 -8.30 -12.55
CA PHE A 7 8.07 -8.88 -11.35
C PHE A 7 6.95 -8.00 -10.76
N MET A 8 7.09 -6.67 -10.74
CA MET A 8 6.03 -5.79 -10.25
C MET A 8 4.77 -5.90 -11.10
N VAL A 9 4.90 -5.84 -12.44
CA VAL A 9 3.74 -5.90 -13.34
C VAL A 9 2.99 -7.22 -13.19
N PHE A 10 3.69 -8.36 -13.17
CA PHE A 10 3.01 -9.66 -13.08
C PHE A 10 2.53 -10.01 -11.67
N PHE A 11 3.23 -9.57 -10.62
CA PHE A 11 2.96 -10.01 -9.25
C PHE A 11 2.06 -9.04 -8.48
N VAL A 12 2.21 -7.72 -8.65
CA VAL A 12 1.38 -6.70 -7.95
C VAL A 12 -0.05 -6.72 -8.45
N ASP A 13 -0.26 -6.87 -9.76
CA ASP A 13 -1.61 -6.96 -10.32
C ASP A 13 -2.35 -8.21 -9.84
N ARG A 14 -1.62 -9.26 -9.44
CA ARG A 14 -2.22 -10.48 -8.88
C ARG A 14 -2.42 -10.41 -7.38
N PHE A 15 -1.50 -9.80 -6.61
CA PHE A 15 -1.57 -9.76 -5.15
C PHE A 15 -2.41 -8.63 -4.54
N GLY A 16 -2.62 -7.51 -5.26
CA GLY A 16 -3.32 -6.35 -4.69
C GLY A 16 -2.39 -5.41 -3.91
N ARG A 17 -2.83 -4.17 -3.69
CA ARG A 17 -1.96 -3.09 -3.19
C ARG A 17 -1.81 -3.14 -1.68
N ARG A 18 -2.90 -3.40 -0.94
CA ARG A 18 -2.92 -3.45 0.52
C ARG A 18 -2.08 -4.60 1.11
N PRO A 19 -2.25 -5.88 0.71
CA PRO A 19 -1.47 -6.96 1.30
C PRO A 19 0.03 -6.83 0.99
N ALA A 20 0.39 -6.30 -0.17
CA ALA A 20 1.79 -6.06 -0.52
C ALA A 20 2.43 -5.00 0.38
N LEU A 21 1.74 -3.89 0.69
CA LEU A 21 2.21 -2.90 1.67
C LEU A 21 2.39 -3.49 3.08
N LEU A 22 1.45 -4.33 3.52
CA LEU A 22 1.50 -4.97 4.84
C LEU A 22 2.66 -5.97 4.95
N ILE A 23 2.84 -6.84 3.96
CA ILE A 23 3.96 -7.80 3.91
C ILE A 23 5.30 -7.05 3.90
N GLY A 24 5.38 -5.98 3.11
CA GLY A 24 6.53 -5.10 3.07
C GLY A 24 6.89 -4.48 4.41
N ALA A 25 5.88 -3.97 5.12
CA ALA A 25 6.06 -3.35 6.42
C ALA A 25 6.47 -4.39 7.50
N ILE A 26 5.92 -5.61 7.46
CA ILE A 26 6.37 -6.69 8.35
C ILE A 26 7.84 -7.04 8.09
N GLY A 27 8.25 -7.16 6.83
CA GLY A 27 9.65 -7.40 6.47
C GLY A 27 10.59 -6.28 6.97
N ALA A 28 10.13 -5.02 6.88
CA ALA A 28 10.83 -3.86 7.42
C ALA A 28 10.94 -3.88 8.95
N MET A 29 9.85 -4.20 9.64
CA MET A 29 9.83 -4.32 11.10
C MET A 29 10.82 -5.38 11.58
N VAL A 30 10.75 -6.60 11.03
CA VAL A 30 11.66 -7.70 11.42
C VAL A 30 13.11 -7.31 11.22
N ALA A 31 13.44 -6.66 10.10
CA ALA A 31 14.80 -6.23 9.83
C ALA A 31 15.28 -5.14 10.79
N MET A 32 14.48 -4.11 11.04
CA MET A 32 14.86 -3.01 11.94
C MET A 32 15.00 -3.47 13.39
N PHE A 33 14.09 -4.32 13.87
CA PHE A 33 14.19 -4.88 15.23
C PHE A 33 15.37 -5.85 15.38
N TYR A 34 15.66 -6.66 14.38
CA TYR A 34 16.85 -7.51 14.40
C TYR A 34 18.13 -6.67 14.45
N LEU A 35 18.26 -5.66 13.59
CA LEU A 35 19.43 -4.77 13.58
C LEU A 35 19.59 -4.04 14.92
N ALA A 36 18.49 -3.54 15.49
CA ALA A 36 18.51 -2.93 16.82
C ALA A 36 19.01 -3.89 17.90
N GLY A 37 18.45 -5.11 17.97
CA GLY A 37 18.83 -6.11 18.98
C GLY A 37 20.27 -6.60 18.82
N TYR A 38 20.69 -6.89 17.58
CA TYR A 38 22.05 -7.30 17.29
C TYR A 38 23.06 -6.20 17.62
N SER A 39 22.81 -4.96 17.20
CA SER A 39 23.71 -3.84 17.48
C SER A 39 23.80 -3.51 18.97
N ALA A 40 22.74 -3.74 19.75
CA ALA A 40 22.76 -3.60 21.21
C ALA A 40 23.60 -4.69 21.90
N LEU A 41 23.49 -5.95 21.44
CA LEU A 41 24.17 -7.09 22.08
C LEU A 41 25.64 -7.24 21.67
N SER A 42 25.97 -6.89 20.42
CA SER A 42 27.31 -7.07 19.85
C SER A 42 28.29 -5.94 20.18
N GLY A 43 27.85 -4.87 20.85
CA GLY A 43 28.69 -3.69 21.09
C GLY A 43 29.20 -3.06 19.79
N SER A 44 28.44 -3.16 18.69
CA SER A 44 28.86 -2.73 17.34
C SER A 44 29.33 -1.26 17.26
N PHE A 45 28.98 -0.44 18.26
CA PHE A 45 29.34 0.97 18.34
C PHE A 45 30.51 1.26 19.30
N GLU A 46 31.01 0.26 20.02
CA GLU A 46 32.07 0.39 21.03
C GLU A 46 33.42 -0.20 20.59
N GLY A 47 33.47 -0.88 19.43
CA GLY A 47 34.72 -1.41 18.86
C GLY A 47 34.51 -2.22 17.58
N THR A 48 35.59 -2.78 17.03
CA THR A 48 35.52 -3.66 15.85
C THR A 48 34.97 -5.02 16.23
N THR A 49 33.66 -5.23 16.02
CA THR A 49 33.07 -6.56 16.13
C THR A 49 33.74 -7.49 15.11
N SER A 50 34.19 -8.66 15.57
CA SER A 50 34.70 -9.72 14.68
C SER A 50 33.59 -10.17 13.73
N ALA A 51 33.94 -10.71 12.55
CA ALA A 51 33.01 -11.21 11.53
C ALA A 51 32.25 -12.47 11.99
N ASP A 52 31.47 -12.33 13.05
CA ASP A 52 30.69 -13.35 13.72
C ASP A 52 29.42 -13.69 12.92
N ALA A 53 28.82 -14.83 13.23
CA ALA A 53 27.59 -15.31 12.61
C ALA A 53 26.47 -14.25 12.65
N GLY A 54 26.38 -13.48 13.73
CA GLY A 54 25.38 -12.41 13.87
C GLY A 54 25.54 -11.28 12.86
N ALA A 55 26.77 -10.89 12.51
CA ALA A 55 27.06 -9.86 11.51
C ALA A 55 26.68 -10.33 10.08
N ARG A 56 26.95 -11.61 9.78
CA ARG A 56 26.56 -12.21 8.48
C ARG A 56 25.04 -12.30 8.35
N THR A 57 24.35 -12.63 9.44
CA THR A 57 22.89 -12.65 9.49
C THR A 57 22.30 -11.24 9.36
N ALA A 58 22.91 -10.22 9.99
CA ALA A 58 22.52 -8.82 9.81
C ALA A 58 22.60 -8.38 8.33
N LEU A 59 23.69 -8.75 7.65
CA LEU A 59 23.86 -8.49 6.23
C LEU A 59 22.79 -9.18 5.39
N ALA A 60 22.51 -10.47 5.65
CA ALA A 60 21.45 -11.21 4.97
C ALA A 60 20.07 -10.56 5.17
N ILE A 61 19.76 -10.14 6.40
CA ILE A 61 18.50 -9.48 6.75
C ILE A 61 18.34 -8.13 6.04
N ILE A 62 19.41 -7.35 5.85
CA ILE A 62 19.37 -6.10 5.07
C ILE A 62 18.99 -6.37 3.60
N TYR A 63 19.51 -7.44 3.00
CA TYR A 63 19.14 -7.82 1.63
C TYR A 63 17.69 -8.31 1.53
N ILE A 64 17.25 -9.13 2.50
CA ILE A 64 15.85 -9.57 2.58
C ILE A 64 14.93 -8.36 2.72
N TYR A 65 15.28 -7.41 3.59
CA TYR A 65 14.59 -6.13 3.71
C TYR A 65 14.51 -5.38 2.37
N ALA A 66 15.64 -5.25 1.66
CA ALA A 66 15.67 -4.54 0.38
C ALA A 66 14.75 -5.18 -0.68
N ILE A 67 14.60 -6.51 -0.64
CA ILE A 67 13.67 -7.24 -1.50
C ILE A 67 12.22 -6.92 -1.13
N PHE A 68 11.83 -7.09 0.14
CA PHE A 68 10.46 -6.82 0.60
C PHE A 68 10.07 -5.35 0.42
N TYR A 69 10.94 -4.42 0.81
CA TYR A 69 10.73 -2.99 0.65
C TYR A 69 10.64 -2.59 -0.83
N GLY A 70 11.51 -3.17 -1.67
CA GLY A 70 11.52 -2.95 -3.11
C GLY A 70 10.20 -3.36 -3.79
N PHE A 71 9.57 -4.44 -3.36
CA PHE A 71 8.30 -4.90 -3.93
C PHE A 71 7.06 -4.18 -3.39
N SER A 72 7.20 -3.51 -2.25
CA SER A 72 6.05 -2.92 -1.53
C SER A 72 6.13 -1.39 -1.54
N TRP A 73 6.74 -0.83 -0.51
CA TRP A 73 6.81 0.60 -0.22
C TRP A 73 7.59 1.42 -1.24
N ASN A 74 8.42 0.80 -2.08
CA ASN A 74 9.17 1.53 -3.09
C ASN A 74 8.29 2.02 -4.27
N GLY A 75 7.36 1.20 -4.74
CA GLY A 75 6.54 1.50 -5.93
C GLY A 75 5.06 1.70 -5.64
N ILE A 76 4.50 0.96 -4.68
CA ILE A 76 3.04 0.95 -4.45
C ILE A 76 2.51 2.31 -4.00
N PRO A 77 3.17 3.09 -3.12
CA PRO A 77 2.66 4.41 -2.72
C PRO A 77 2.48 5.37 -3.90
N TRP A 78 3.34 5.27 -4.92
CA TRP A 78 3.24 6.09 -6.13
C TRP A 78 2.04 5.72 -6.98
N ILE A 79 1.83 4.42 -7.17
CA ILE A 79 0.68 3.87 -7.89
C ILE A 79 -0.59 4.25 -7.14
N PHE A 80 -0.64 3.99 -5.83
CA PHE A 80 -1.77 4.29 -4.97
C PHE A 80 -2.11 5.78 -4.97
N ALA A 81 -1.12 6.68 -4.84
CA ALA A 81 -1.38 8.12 -4.91
C ALA A 81 -2.02 8.54 -6.24
N SER A 82 -1.61 7.91 -7.36
CA SER A 82 -2.21 8.18 -8.66
C SER A 82 -3.61 7.57 -8.85
N GLU A 83 -3.91 6.45 -8.19
CA GLU A 83 -5.22 5.79 -8.21
C GLU A 83 -6.25 6.54 -7.35
N VAL A 84 -5.84 7.08 -6.20
CA VAL A 84 -6.70 7.74 -5.21
C VAL A 84 -7.14 9.14 -5.63
N LEU A 85 -6.31 9.85 -6.40
CA LEU A 85 -6.59 11.25 -6.75
C LEU A 85 -7.54 11.36 -7.96
N PRO A 86 -8.60 12.18 -7.86
CA PRO A 86 -9.49 12.48 -8.98
C PRO A 86 -8.70 13.14 -10.12
N ASN A 87 -9.02 12.80 -11.37
CA ASN A 87 -8.29 13.29 -12.56
C ASN A 87 -8.11 14.82 -12.59
N ARG A 88 -9.10 15.58 -12.10
CA ARG A 88 -9.06 17.06 -12.11
C ARG A 88 -7.98 17.65 -11.22
N VAL A 89 -7.70 17.04 -10.06
CA VAL A 89 -6.75 17.55 -9.05
C VAL A 89 -5.49 16.71 -8.93
N ARG A 90 -5.41 15.61 -9.69
CA ARG A 90 -4.32 14.62 -9.62
C ARG A 90 -2.95 15.26 -9.78
N THR A 91 -2.74 16.12 -10.77
CA THR A 91 -1.44 16.75 -11.01
C THR A 91 -0.97 17.54 -9.78
N LEU A 92 -1.84 18.36 -9.20
CA LEU A 92 -1.51 19.18 -8.04
C LEU A 92 -1.31 18.32 -6.77
N GLY A 93 -2.15 17.31 -6.55
CA GLY A 93 -1.99 16.37 -5.44
C GLY A 93 -0.68 15.58 -5.54
N MET A 94 -0.31 15.13 -6.74
CA MET A 94 0.96 14.44 -6.98
C MET A 94 2.17 15.35 -6.77
N MET A 95 2.11 16.62 -7.18
CA MET A 95 3.18 17.59 -6.88
C MET A 95 3.42 17.74 -5.38
N ILE A 96 2.35 17.91 -4.60
CA ILE A 96 2.44 18.02 -3.13
C ILE A 96 3.02 16.73 -2.54
N ALA A 97 2.56 15.56 -3.00
CA ALA A 97 3.09 14.27 -2.55
C ALA A 97 4.59 14.14 -2.83
N VAL A 98 5.03 14.54 -4.03
CA VAL A 98 6.45 14.54 -4.43
C VAL A 98 7.27 15.50 -3.57
N CYS A 99 6.77 16.71 -3.29
CA CYS A 99 7.45 17.65 -2.40
C CYS A 99 7.56 17.10 -0.96
N ALA A 100 6.48 16.53 -0.44
CA ALA A 100 6.44 15.96 0.91
C ALA A 100 7.41 14.79 1.07
N GLN A 101 7.49 13.87 0.09
CA GLN A 101 8.43 12.75 0.16
C GLN A 101 9.89 13.16 0.04
N TRP A 102 10.23 14.15 -0.81
CA TRP A 102 11.60 14.69 -0.86
C TRP A 102 11.98 15.40 0.45
N LEU A 103 11.05 16.15 1.04
CA LEU A 103 11.26 16.80 2.34
C LEU A 103 11.49 15.76 3.44
N ALA A 104 10.66 14.71 3.51
CA ALA A 104 10.83 13.63 4.47
C ALA A 104 12.19 12.92 4.27
N GLN A 105 12.58 12.68 3.02
CA GLN A 105 13.88 12.08 2.71
C GLN A 105 15.04 12.97 3.15
N PHE A 106 14.96 14.28 2.95
CA PHE A 106 15.95 15.23 3.43
C PHE A 106 16.09 15.17 4.97
N ILE A 107 14.97 15.17 5.70
CA ILE A 107 14.97 15.08 7.16
C ILE A 107 15.65 13.80 7.63
N VAL A 108 15.33 12.65 7.01
CA VAL A 108 15.93 11.36 7.38
C VAL A 108 17.43 11.35 7.09
N VAL A 109 17.85 11.74 5.88
CA VAL A 109 19.27 11.72 5.50
C VAL A 109 20.10 12.68 6.36
N TYR A 110 19.56 13.85 6.70
CA TYR A 110 20.22 14.82 7.56
C TYR A 110 20.32 14.37 9.02
N SER A 111 19.25 13.78 9.57
CA SER A 111 19.20 13.36 10.98
C SER A 111 19.94 12.06 11.28
N LEU A 112 19.96 11.12 10.33
CA LEU A 112 20.59 9.81 10.48
C LEU A 112 22.02 9.82 11.03
N PRO A 113 22.99 10.59 10.48
CA PRO A 113 24.35 10.61 11.03
C PRO A 113 24.39 11.13 12.47
N HIS A 114 23.51 12.08 12.82
CA HIS A 114 23.45 12.61 14.18
C HIS A 114 22.87 11.59 15.16
N MET A 115 21.83 10.86 14.74
CA MET A 115 21.23 9.79 15.53
C MET A 115 22.20 8.64 15.75
N ILE A 116 22.89 8.18 14.72
CA ILE A 116 23.85 7.07 14.83
C ILE A 116 24.99 7.41 15.82
N ASN A 117 25.50 8.64 15.80
CA ASN A 117 26.58 9.05 16.70
C ASN A 117 26.14 9.27 18.16
N LYS A 118 24.87 9.61 18.41
CA LYS A 118 24.38 9.94 19.76
C LYS A 118 23.57 8.82 20.40
N ILE A 119 22.66 8.22 19.63
CA ILE A 119 21.70 7.20 20.06
C ILE A 119 22.22 5.80 19.74
N THR A 120 23.13 5.66 18.76
CA THR A 120 23.75 4.37 18.36
C THR A 120 22.69 3.34 17.93
N TRP A 121 22.58 2.21 18.62
CA TRP A 121 21.63 1.12 18.34
C TRP A 121 20.16 1.56 18.47
N GLY A 122 19.86 2.54 19.34
CA GLY A 122 18.49 3.07 19.49
C GLY A 122 17.97 3.77 18.23
N THR A 123 18.85 4.12 17.29
CA THR A 123 18.46 4.67 15.97
C THR A 123 17.62 3.64 15.21
N PHE A 124 18.02 2.37 15.23
CA PHE A 124 17.29 1.29 14.57
C PHE A 124 15.95 1.01 15.25
N LEU A 125 15.87 1.13 16.59
CA LEU A 125 14.59 1.05 17.30
C LEU A 125 13.63 2.18 16.91
N PHE A 126 14.13 3.41 16.79
CA PHE A 126 13.31 4.54 16.37
C PHE A 126 12.70 4.30 14.98
N PHE A 127 13.52 3.93 13.99
CA PHE A 127 13.00 3.61 12.66
C PHE A 127 12.11 2.37 12.66
N GLY A 128 12.44 1.36 13.49
CA GLY A 128 11.57 0.22 13.74
C GLY A 128 10.18 0.64 14.22
N ALA A 129 10.09 1.53 15.21
CA ALA A 129 8.83 2.08 15.69
C ALA A 129 8.06 2.82 14.57
N CYS A 130 8.75 3.62 13.77
CA CYS A 130 8.14 4.27 12.60
C CYS A 130 7.55 3.25 11.61
N THR A 131 8.22 2.11 11.37
CA THR A 131 7.68 1.04 10.51
C THR A 131 6.44 0.39 11.10
N VAL A 132 6.33 0.28 12.44
CA VAL A 132 5.09 -0.19 13.11
C VAL A 132 3.95 0.80 12.90
N VAL A 133 4.21 2.09 13.08
CA VAL A 133 3.20 3.13 12.82
C VAL A 133 2.75 3.08 11.36
N ALA A 134 3.67 2.92 10.41
CA ALA A 134 3.37 2.78 8.99
C ALA A 134 2.54 1.51 8.70
N PHE A 135 2.82 0.39 9.37
CA PHE A 135 2.03 -0.84 9.27
C PHE A 135 0.60 -0.61 9.76
N ILE A 136 0.42 0.01 10.94
CA ILE A 136 -0.90 0.29 11.51
C ILE A 136 -1.67 1.22 10.58
N PHE A 137 -1.02 2.27 10.06
CA PHE A 137 -1.61 3.18 9.10
C PHE A 137 -2.10 2.45 7.84
N ALA A 138 -1.23 1.64 7.23
CA ALA A 138 -1.59 0.85 6.05
C ALA A 138 -2.69 -0.18 6.34
N PHE A 139 -2.72 -0.72 7.55
CA PHE A 139 -3.74 -1.70 7.94
C PHE A 139 -5.13 -1.07 8.08
N LEU A 140 -5.19 0.12 8.70
CA LEU A 140 -6.42 0.82 9.06
C LEU A 140 -6.96 1.73 7.97
N PHE A 141 -6.11 2.50 7.28
CA PHE A 141 -6.55 3.60 6.41
C PHE A 141 -6.38 3.35 4.92
N VAL A 142 -5.61 2.33 4.51
CA VAL A 142 -5.39 2.03 3.09
C VAL A 142 -6.38 0.95 2.62
N PRO A 143 -7.48 1.31 1.92
CA PRO A 143 -8.38 0.31 1.32
C PRO A 143 -7.70 -0.39 0.15
N GLU A 144 -8.21 -1.58 -0.19
CA GLU A 144 -7.75 -2.28 -1.38
C GLU A 144 -8.38 -1.63 -2.63
N THR A 145 -7.54 -1.12 -3.53
CA THR A 145 -7.94 -0.46 -4.79
C THR A 145 -7.99 -1.42 -5.97
N LYS A 146 -7.47 -2.65 -5.83
CA LYS A 146 -7.50 -3.64 -6.91
C LYS A 146 -8.93 -3.94 -7.35
N GLY A 147 -9.15 -3.80 -8.66
CA GLY A 147 -10.41 -4.10 -9.35
C GLY A 147 -11.48 -3.03 -9.22
N VAL A 148 -11.11 -1.82 -8.79
CA VAL A 148 -12.00 -0.66 -8.75
C VAL A 148 -11.67 0.23 -9.95
N PRO A 149 -12.64 0.51 -10.85
CA PRO A 149 -12.46 1.48 -11.93
C PRO A 149 -12.09 2.85 -11.37
N LEU A 150 -11.27 3.62 -12.10
CA LEU A 150 -10.89 4.98 -11.69
C LEU A 150 -12.11 5.91 -11.52
N GLU A 151 -13.18 5.64 -12.26
CA GLU A 151 -14.45 6.37 -12.20
C GLU A 151 -15.20 6.14 -10.88
N ASP A 152 -15.02 4.96 -10.27
CA ASP A 152 -15.70 4.56 -9.04
C ASP A 152 -14.84 4.82 -7.79
N MET A 153 -13.64 5.37 -7.94
CA MET A 153 -12.75 5.65 -6.80
C MET A 153 -13.36 6.63 -5.80
N ASP A 154 -14.20 7.56 -6.27
CA ASP A 154 -14.97 8.47 -5.42
C ASP A 154 -16.00 7.71 -4.56
N MET A 155 -16.53 6.56 -5.00
CA MET A 155 -17.40 5.72 -4.18
C MET A 155 -16.63 4.97 -3.08
N LEU A 156 -15.35 4.68 -3.32
CA LEU A 156 -14.48 4.00 -2.35
C LEU A 156 -13.89 4.96 -1.31
N LEU A 157 -13.57 6.20 -1.71
CA LEU A 157 -12.78 7.17 -0.92
C LEU A 157 -13.45 8.54 -0.75
N GLY A 158 -14.69 8.71 -1.20
CA GLY A 158 -15.43 9.96 -1.11
C GLY A 158 -15.72 10.41 0.32
N ALA A 159 -16.31 11.60 0.46
CA ALA A 159 -16.55 12.24 1.75
C ALA A 159 -17.39 11.40 2.74
N ASP A 160 -18.31 10.59 2.21
CA ASP A 160 -19.14 9.70 3.02
C ASP A 160 -18.49 8.34 3.29
N ALA A 161 -17.37 8.02 2.64
CA ALA A 161 -16.70 6.75 2.80
C ALA A 161 -16.16 6.62 4.24
N PRO A 162 -16.39 5.49 4.91
CA PRO A 162 -15.86 5.30 6.25
C PRO A 162 -14.34 5.31 6.23
N LEU A 163 -13.74 5.97 7.23
CA LEU A 163 -12.27 6.15 7.32
C LEU A 163 -11.49 4.82 7.37
N LEU A 164 -12.13 3.74 7.83
CA LEU A 164 -11.52 2.43 7.90
C LEU A 164 -11.54 1.73 6.54
N ALA A 165 -10.35 1.35 6.07
CA ALA A 165 -10.08 0.63 4.84
C ALA A 165 -11.04 -0.55 4.55
N ARG A 166 -11.33 -1.35 5.58
CA ARG A 166 -12.23 -2.51 5.48
C ARG A 166 -13.69 -2.11 5.29
N ALA A 167 -14.13 -1.10 6.03
CA ALA A 167 -15.49 -0.60 5.94
C ALA A 167 -15.72 0.09 4.59
N ALA A 168 -14.73 0.84 4.09
CA ALA A 168 -14.79 1.52 2.80
C ALA A 168 -14.96 0.52 1.67
N ARG A 169 -14.13 -0.53 1.68
CA ARG A 169 -14.21 -1.60 0.68
C ARG A 169 -15.52 -2.39 0.76
N LYS A 170 -16.05 -2.66 1.95
CA LYS A 170 -17.32 -3.37 2.13
C LYS A 170 -18.47 -2.57 1.52
N ARG A 171 -18.56 -1.27 1.84
CA ARG A 171 -19.56 -0.37 1.29
C ARG A 171 -19.50 -0.31 -0.23
N TYR A 172 -18.30 -0.18 -0.81
CA TYR A 172 -18.15 -0.18 -2.27
C TYR A 172 -18.73 -1.45 -2.92
N LEU A 173 -18.45 -2.63 -2.36
CA LEU A 173 -18.99 -3.89 -2.87
C LEU A 173 -20.52 -3.95 -2.75
N GLU A 174 -21.07 -3.53 -1.61
CA GLU A 174 -22.53 -3.46 -1.38
C GLU A 174 -23.22 -2.50 -2.38
N THR A 175 -22.67 -1.31 -2.60
CA THR A 175 -23.22 -0.33 -3.57
C THR A 175 -23.16 -0.88 -5.00
N ARG A 176 -22.03 -1.49 -5.38
CA ARG A 176 -21.83 -2.03 -6.72
C ARG A 176 -22.79 -3.19 -7.01
N ASP A 177 -22.93 -4.13 -6.07
CA ASP A 177 -23.81 -5.28 -6.23
C ASP A 177 -25.29 -4.84 -6.27
N THR A 178 -25.67 -3.82 -5.49
CA THR A 178 -27.01 -3.22 -5.55
C THR A 178 -27.26 -2.53 -6.90
N GLY A 179 -26.29 -1.77 -7.41
CA GLY A 179 -26.38 -1.14 -8.73
C GLY A 179 -26.53 -2.16 -9.86
N LEU A 180 -25.74 -3.24 -9.84
CA LEU A 180 -25.87 -4.36 -10.77
C LEU A 180 -27.24 -5.03 -10.67
N SER A 181 -27.73 -5.29 -9.45
CA SER A 181 -29.06 -5.88 -9.23
C SER A 181 -30.17 -5.01 -9.84
N ASN A 182 -30.12 -3.70 -9.65
CA ASN A 182 -31.12 -2.78 -10.20
C ASN A 182 -31.10 -2.76 -11.73
N VAL A 183 -29.91 -2.74 -12.35
CA VAL A 183 -29.76 -2.77 -13.82
C VAL A 183 -30.31 -4.08 -14.41
N VAL A 184 -30.04 -5.22 -13.77
CA VAL A 184 -30.56 -6.52 -14.21
C VAL A 184 -32.09 -6.58 -14.10
N LEU A 185 -32.66 -6.06 -13.00
CA LEU A 185 -34.11 -6.02 -12.81
C LEU A 185 -34.82 -5.18 -13.88
N HIS A 186 -34.28 -4.01 -14.21
CA HIS A 186 -34.84 -3.18 -15.28
C HIS A 186 -34.76 -3.88 -16.65
N MET A 187 -33.64 -4.52 -16.99
CA MET A 187 -33.53 -5.28 -18.25
C MET A 187 -34.50 -6.47 -18.33
N SER A 188 -34.81 -7.14 -17.21
CA SER A 188 -35.83 -8.20 -17.21
C SER A 188 -37.24 -7.65 -17.41
N GLN A 189 -37.56 -6.50 -16.80
CA GLN A 189 -38.85 -5.85 -16.98
C GLN A 189 -39.06 -5.36 -18.41
N ASP A 190 -38.03 -4.76 -19.03
CA ASP A 190 -38.08 -4.32 -20.42
C ASP A 190 -38.28 -5.50 -21.38
N LYS A 191 -37.65 -6.66 -21.11
CA LYS A 191 -37.85 -7.88 -21.91
C LYS A 191 -39.26 -8.44 -21.77
N GLU A 192 -39.81 -8.49 -20.56
CA GLU A 192 -41.18 -8.95 -20.33
C GLU A 192 -42.21 -8.06 -21.02
N GLN A 193 -41.98 -6.74 -21.06
CA GLN A 193 -42.84 -5.79 -21.79
C GLN A 193 -42.77 -6.01 -23.31
N LEU A 194 -41.58 -6.20 -23.86
CA LEU A 194 -41.40 -6.45 -25.30
C LEU A 194 -41.98 -7.78 -25.75
N GLU A 195 -41.93 -8.82 -24.92
CA GLU A 195 -42.59 -10.10 -25.17
C GLU A 195 -44.12 -9.98 -25.15
N GLN A 196 -44.67 -9.18 -24.23
CA GLN A 196 -46.11 -8.89 -24.17
C GLN A 196 -46.59 -8.12 -25.41
N GLU A 197 -45.85 -7.11 -25.86
CA GLU A 197 -46.18 -6.37 -27.09
C GLU A 197 -46.10 -7.24 -28.35
N HIS A 198 -45.14 -8.19 -28.44
CA HIS A 198 -45.06 -9.12 -29.56
C HIS A 198 -46.22 -10.13 -29.60
N VAL A 199 -46.74 -10.54 -28.44
CA VAL A 199 -47.88 -11.46 -28.35
C VAL A 199 -49.18 -10.74 -28.72
N GLU A 200 -49.35 -9.47 -28.34
CA GLU A 200 -50.53 -8.67 -28.70
C GLU A 200 -50.51 -8.18 -30.16
N GLY A 201 -49.34 -7.82 -30.71
CA GLY A 201 -49.19 -7.37 -32.09
C GLY A 201 -49.29 -8.47 -33.16
N GLY A 202 -49.14 -9.74 -32.77
CA GLY A 202 -49.26 -10.91 -33.67
C GLY A 202 -50.69 -11.43 -33.86
N GLN A 203 -51.69 -10.84 -33.20
CA GLN A 203 -53.10 -11.26 -33.28
C GLN A 203 -53.98 -10.39 -34.20
N VAL A 204 -53.39 -9.54 -35.04
CA VAL A 204 -54.07 -8.72 -36.08
C VAL A 204 -53.57 -9.11 -37.46
#